data_AF-A0A9E6DR34-F1
#
_entry.id   AF-A0A9E6DR34-F1
#
_cell.length_a   1.000
_cell.length_b   1.000
_cell.length_c   1.000
_cell.angle_alpha   90.00
_cell.angle_beta   90.00
_cell.angle_gamma   90.00
#
_symmetry.space_group_name_H-M   'P 1'
#
loop_
_entity.id
_entity.type
_entity.pdbx_description
1 polymer ?
#
loop_
_entity_poly.entity_id
_entity_poly.type
_entity_poly.pdbx_seq_one_letter_code
_entity_poly.pdbx_strand_id
1 'polypeptide(L)' 'KSPAKELGLLDVSVPDEALLDAMIAHPVLVNRPIVCSPKGVRLCRPSEAVLDLLETLPPGPLYKEDGQMILNDMGERVD' A
#
# COMPACT_ATOMS: atom_id res chain seq x y z
N LYS A 1 8.01 3.00 14.45
CA LYS A 1 8.67 3.93 13.50
C LYS A 1 9.71 3.13 12.72
N SER A 2 9.93 3.44 11.44
CA SER A 2 10.91 2.72 10.61
C SER A 2 12.35 3.10 11.02
N PRO A 3 13.30 2.14 11.07
CA PRO A 3 14.71 2.41 11.37
C PRO A 3 15.49 3.05 10.20
N ALA A 4 14.84 3.38 9.07
CA ALA A 4 15.51 3.86 7.86
C ALA A 4 16.49 5.02 8.10
N LYS A 5 16.11 5.98 8.95
CA LYS A 5 16.97 7.14 9.28
C LYS A 5 18.23 6.72 10.04
N GLU A 6 18.09 5.83 11.03
CA GLU A 6 19.20 5.35 11.87
C GLU A 6 20.18 4.51 11.05
N LEU A 7 19.67 3.81 10.03
CA LEU A 7 20.46 3.03 9.07
C LEU A 7 21.04 3.87 7.92
N GLY A 8 20.80 5.19 7.89
CA GLY A 8 21.32 6.07 6.83
C GLY A 8 20.66 5.90 5.45
N LEU A 9 19.51 5.23 5.38
CA LEU A 9 18.85 4.83 4.11
C LEU A 9 18.03 5.96 3.46
N LEU A 10 18.06 7.18 4.00
CA LEU A 10 17.29 8.31 3.48
C LEU A 10 18.08 9.19 2.49
N ASP A 11 19.37 8.91 2.31
CA ASP A 11 20.21 9.63 1.36
C ASP A 11 19.95 9.13 -0.07
N VAL A 12 19.84 10.06 -1.02
CA VAL A 12 19.57 9.76 -2.44
C VAL A 12 20.73 9.01 -3.11
N SER A 13 21.92 9.04 -2.51
CA SER A 13 23.10 8.32 -3.00
C SER A 13 23.11 6.84 -2.61
N VAL A 14 22.20 6.39 -1.73
CA VAL A 14 22.10 4.98 -1.35
C VAL A 14 21.60 4.18 -2.57
N PRO A 15 22.33 3.14 -3.03
CA PRO A 15 21.92 2.38 -4.20
C PRO A 15 20.71 1.48 -3.88
N ASP A 16 19.89 1.23 -4.90
CA ASP A 16 18.68 0.41 -4.79
C ASP A 16 18.96 -0.99 -4.22
N GLU A 17 20.07 -1.62 -4.60
CA GLU A 17 20.49 -2.93 -4.07
C GLU A 17 20.66 -2.90 -2.54
N ALA A 18 21.28 -1.84 -2.01
CA ALA A 18 21.45 -1.69 -0.56
C ALA A 18 20.13 -1.42 0.15
N LEU A 19 19.19 -0.71 -0.49
CA LEU A 19 17.84 -0.54 0.03
C LEU A 19 17.09 -1.88 0.10
N LEU A 20 17.20 -2.71 -0.93
CA LEU A 20 16.58 -4.04 -0.98
C LEU A 20 17.18 -4.99 0.07
N ASP A 21 18.51 -5.04 0.20
CA ASP A 21 19.20 -5.81 1.23
C ASP A 21 18.74 -5.38 2.63
N ALA A 22 18.63 -4.07 2.86
CA ALA A 22 18.13 -3.55 4.11
C ALA A 22 16.66 -3.94 4.36
N MET A 23 15.79 -3.90 3.35
CA MET A 23 14.40 -4.33 3.46
C MET A 23 14.27 -5.82 3.80
N ILE A 24 15.17 -6.66 3.27
CA ILE A 24 15.24 -8.09 3.60
C ILE A 24 15.71 -8.27 5.06
N ALA A 25 16.77 -7.57 5.46
CA ALA A 25 17.30 -7.63 6.82
C ALA A 25 16.35 -7.05 7.88
N HIS A 26 15.58 -6.02 7.50
CA HIS A 26 14.65 -5.29 8.37
C HIS A 26 13.28 -5.13 7.69
N PRO A 27 12.40 -6.15 7.70
CA PRO A 27 11.12 -6.13 7.00
C PRO A 27 10.19 -4.95 7.35
N VAL A 28 10.37 -4.35 8.53
CA VAL A 28 9.67 -3.13 8.96
C VAL A 28 9.94 -1.91 8.05
N LEU A 29 11.00 -1.94 7.25
CA LEU A 29 11.32 -0.92 6.25
C LEU A 29 10.36 -0.95 5.05
N VAL A 30 9.73 -2.09 4.77
CA VAL A 30 8.82 -2.24 3.63
C VAL A 30 7.47 -1.58 3.95
N ASN A 31 7.11 -0.57 3.16
CA ASN A 31 5.79 0.06 3.26
C ASN A 31 4.68 -0.96 2.98
N ARG A 32 3.57 -0.86 3.73
CA ARG A 32 2.46 -1.83 3.69
C ARG A 32 1.09 -1.15 3.53
N PRO A 33 0.08 -1.83 2.96
CA PRO A 33 0.14 -3.18 2.37
C PRO A 33 0.59 -3.18 0.90
N ILE A 34 1.35 -4.20 0.51
CA ILE A 34 1.56 -4.57 -0.90
C ILE A 34 0.56 -5.67 -1.22
N VAL A 35 -0.24 -5.48 -2.25
CA VAL A 35 -1.27 -6.44 -2.69
C VAL A 35 -0.88 -6.99 -4.05
N CYS A 36 -0.97 -8.31 -4.21
CA CYS A 36 -0.73 -9.03 -5.46
C CYS A 36 -2.02 -9.75 -5.88
N SER A 37 -2.38 -9.62 -7.15
CA SER A 37 -3.56 -10.22 -7.78
C SER A 37 -3.26 -10.57 -9.24
N PRO A 38 -4.14 -11.33 -9.94
CA PRO A 38 -4.02 -11.52 -11.38
C PRO A 38 -3.99 -10.22 -12.20
N LYS A 39 -4.55 -9.12 -11.67
CA LYS A 39 -4.56 -7.79 -12.31
C LYS A 39 -3.27 -6.99 -12.11
N GLY A 40 -2.35 -7.48 -11.27
CA GLY A 40 -1.05 -6.83 -10.99
C GLY A 40 -0.71 -6.72 -9.51
N VAL A 41 0.36 -5.97 -9.23
CA VAL A 41 0.90 -5.74 -7.88
C VAL A 41 0.97 -4.24 -7.58
N ARG A 42 0.55 -3.83 -6.38
CA ARG A 42 0.60 -2.41 -5.97
C ARG A 42 0.83 -2.24 -4.47
N LEU A 43 1.53 -1.16 -4.11
CA LEU A 43 1.51 -0.61 -2.75
C LEU A 43 0.22 0.19 -2.56
N CYS A 44 -0.73 -0.36 -1.81
CA CYS A 44 -2.06 0.24 -1.63
C CYS A 44 -2.05 1.28 -0.51
N ARG A 45 -1.42 2.43 -0.80
CA ARG A 45 -1.42 3.63 0.02
C ARG A 45 -1.82 4.82 -0.86
N PRO A 46 -3.09 5.30 -0.79
CA PRO A 46 -4.11 4.96 0.20
C PRO A 46 -4.76 3.58 -0.04
N SER A 47 -5.49 3.06 0.96
CA SER A 47 -6.00 1.68 1.01
C SER A 47 -6.91 1.29 -0.16
N GLU A 48 -7.74 2.22 -0.62
CA GLU A 48 -8.70 2.11 -1.71
C GLU A 48 -8.03 1.87 -3.07
N ALA A 49 -6.73 2.11 -3.19
CA ALA A 49 -5.95 1.70 -4.37
C ALA A 49 -6.00 0.17 -4.61
N VAL A 50 -6.39 -0.63 -3.62
CA VAL A 50 -6.63 -2.07 -3.78
C VAL A 50 -7.79 -2.38 -4.71
N LEU A 51 -8.77 -1.47 -4.84
CA LEU A 51 -9.97 -1.68 -5.66
C LEU A 51 -9.62 -1.85 -7.15
N ASP A 52 -8.47 -1.34 -7.60
CA ASP A 52 -7.96 -1.54 -8.97
C ASP A 52 -7.49 -2.98 -9.23
N LEU A 53 -7.12 -3.71 -8.16
CA LEU A 53 -6.59 -5.07 -8.22
C LEU A 53 -7.66 -6.14 -8.01
N LEU A 54 -8.85 -5.79 -7.55
CA LEU A 54 -9.93 -6.75 -7.32
C LEU A 54 -10.65 -7.10 -8.62
N GLU A 55 -10.93 -8.38 -8.85
CA GLU A 55 -11.74 -8.84 -9.99
C GLU A 55 -13.17 -8.31 -9.93
N THR A 56 -13.74 -8.32 -8.73
CA THR A 56 -15.08 -7.83 -8.43
C THR A 56 -14.99 -6.89 -7.24
N LEU A 57 -15.66 -5.74 -7.32
CA LEU A 57 -15.75 -4.82 -6.19
C LEU A 57 -16.62 -5.43 -5.09
N PRO A 58 -16.30 -5.20 -3.80
CA PRO A 58 -17.18 -5.60 -2.70
C PRO A 58 -18.51 -4.84 -2.79
N PRO A 59 -19.60 -5.41 -2.22
CA PRO A 59 -20.87 -4.71 -2.17
C PRO A 59 -20.74 -3.42 -1.34
N GLY A 60 -21.38 -2.35 -1.82
CA GLY A 60 -21.49 -1.09 -1.10
C GLY A 60 -22.67 -1.10 -0.10
N PRO A 61 -22.73 -0.09 0.78
CA PRO A 61 -21.72 0.94 0.98
C PRO A 61 -20.50 0.39 1.75
N LEU A 62 -19.30 0.90 1.43
CA LEU A 62 -18.06 0.53 2.11
C LEU A 62 -17.35 1.78 2.63
N TYR A 63 -16.92 1.71 3.89
CA TYR A 63 -16.26 2.79 4.62
C TYR A 63 -14.90 2.34 5.13
N LYS A 64 -13.96 3.28 5.22
CA LYS A 64 -12.73 3.13 6.00
C LYS A 64 -13.04 3.19 7.49
N GLU A 65 -12.05 2.81 8.30
CA GLU A 65 -12.14 2.87 9.77
C GLU A 65 -12.36 4.29 10.31
N ASP A 66 -11.95 5.33 9.56
CA ASP A 66 -12.15 6.74 9.90
C ASP A 66 -13.52 7.29 9.47
N GLY A 67 -14.38 6.45 8.88
CA GLY A 67 -15.71 6.83 8.40
C GLY A 67 -15.72 7.41 6.99
N GLN A 68 -14.58 7.53 6.29
CA GLN A 68 -14.57 7.93 4.89
C GLN A 68 -15.22 6.85 4.01
N MET A 69 -16.24 7.23 3.24
CA MET A 69 -16.87 6.35 2.26
C MET A 69 -15.91 6.12 1.08
N ILE A 70 -15.77 4.86 0.65
CA ILE A 70 -14.97 4.47 -0.52
C ILE A 70 -15.82 3.84 -1.62
N LEU A 71 -16.95 3.22 -1.27
CA LEU A 71 -17.99 2.79 -2.21
C LEU A 71 -19.36 3.27 -1.73
N ASN A 72 -20.17 3.82 -2.63
CA ASN A 72 -21.53 4.28 -2.35
C ASN A 72 -22.53 3.10 -2.24
N ASP A 73 -23.81 3.39 -1.97
CA ASP A 73 -24.87 2.37 -1.86
C ASP A 73 -25.10 1.57 -3.15
N MET A 74 -24.68 2.09 -4.30
CA MET A 74 -24.74 1.43 -5.61
C MET A 74 -23.48 0.58 -5.90
N GLY A 75 -22.49 0.57 -4.99
CA GLY A 75 -21.21 -0.12 -5.17
C GLY A 75 -20.21 0.61 -6.07
N GLU A 76 -20.45 1.89 -6.36
CA GLU A 76 -19.58 2.72 -7.18
C GLU A 76 -18.57 3.46 -6.32
N ARG A 77 -17.40 3.78 -6.88
CA ARG A 77 -16.37 4.54 -6.16
C ARG A 77 -16.80 5.96 -5.88
N VAL A 78 -16.38 6.46 -4.73
CA VAL A 78 -16.57 7.86 -4.33
C VAL A 78 -15.22 8.56 -4.41
N ASP A 79 -15.19 9.72 -5.06
CA ASP A 79 -13.99 10.57 -5.16
C ASP A 79 -13.64 11.28 -3.84
#